data_AF-A0A085WL80-F1
#
_entry.id   AF-A0A085WL80-F1
#
_cell.length_a   1.000
_cell.length_b   1.000
_cell.length_c   1.000
_cell.angle_alpha   90.00
_cell.angle_beta   90.00
_cell.angle_gamma   90.00
#
_symmetry.space_group_name_H-M   'P 1'
#
loop_
_entity.id
_entity.type
_entity.pdbx_description
1 polymer ?
#
loop_
_entity_poly.entity_id
_entity_poly.type
_entity_poly.pdbx_seq_one_letter_code
_entity_poly.pdbx_strand_id
1 'polypeptide(L)'
;MKSNRSRGFTYIECLVALAMAGVLMVIALPRFLRAQTHARQSEAITHLKSLHTAMMTQQNKPSNIHVYNFDPPRGNRYSYHLDHGCHTTENRSNQDAVKHSGDVCVGVDNFAYMMFPRTFTPVRVVNPVWSQRDAGNGMGASAGIFGTCGYPDSWDYLAYAAGDTDFEGTEDYEHLWDSADTWLISSADGQLHRVCPATTSPVSAPAGEPFMVYDDAACN
;
A
#
# COMPACT_ATOMS: atom_id res chain seq x y z
N MET A 1 -40.60 -28.84 -43.34
CA MET A 1 -40.07 -27.83 -42.39
C MET A 1 -40.31 -28.34 -40.98
N LYS A 2 -39.25 -28.68 -40.22
CA LYS A 2 -39.39 -29.23 -38.86
C LYS A 2 -39.62 -28.06 -37.89
N SER A 3 -40.85 -27.94 -37.38
CA SER A 3 -41.23 -26.92 -36.40
C SER A 3 -40.61 -27.25 -35.05
N ASN A 4 -39.59 -26.49 -34.63
CA ASN A 4 -39.06 -26.55 -33.27
C ASN A 4 -40.13 -26.03 -32.29
N ARG A 5 -40.76 -26.94 -31.54
CA ARG A 5 -41.62 -26.57 -30.41
C ARG A 5 -40.75 -25.98 -29.30
N SER A 6 -40.92 -24.69 -29.03
CA SER A 6 -40.37 -24.05 -27.83
C SER A 6 -41.03 -24.66 -26.60
N ARG A 7 -40.27 -25.44 -25.81
CA ARG A 7 -40.72 -25.89 -24.48
C ARG A 7 -40.72 -24.68 -23.54
N GLY A 8 -41.84 -24.45 -22.85
CA GLY A 8 -41.92 -23.45 -21.80
C GLY A 8 -41.19 -23.93 -20.53
N PHE A 9 -40.62 -22.98 -19.79
CA PHE A 9 -39.94 -23.22 -18.52
C PHE A 9 -40.96 -23.16 -17.37
N THR A 10 -40.85 -24.07 -16.40
CA THR A 10 -41.77 -24.09 -15.25
C THR A 10 -41.30 -23.18 -14.12
N TYR A 11 -42.21 -22.63 -13.31
CA TYR A 11 -41.84 -21.83 -12.14
C TYR A 11 -40.98 -22.62 -11.13
N ILE A 12 -41.25 -23.92 -10.97
CA ILE A 12 -40.50 -24.75 -10.04
C ILE A 12 -39.04 -24.96 -10.48
N GLU A 13 -38.78 -25.10 -11.79
CA GLU A 13 -37.41 -25.15 -12.31
C GLU A 13 -36.67 -23.83 -12.03
N CYS A 14 -37.34 -22.69 -12.17
CA CYS A 14 -36.76 -21.39 -11.84
C CYS A 14 -36.40 -21.29 -10.35
N LEU A 15 -37.31 -21.72 -9.47
CA LEU A 15 -37.12 -21.64 -8.03
C LEU A 15 -35.98 -22.52 -7.54
N VAL A 16 -35.84 -23.75 -8.05
CA VAL A 16 -34.72 -24.63 -7.68
C VAL A 16 -33.39 -24.08 -8.20
N ALA A 17 -33.37 -23.54 -9.42
CA ALA A 17 -32.16 -22.92 -9.97
C ALA A 17 -31.70 -21.70 -9.13
N LEU A 18 -32.64 -20.84 -8.73
CA LEU A 18 -32.37 -19.70 -7.86
C LEU A 18 -31.88 -20.14 -6.47
N ALA A 19 -32.47 -21.20 -5.91
CA ALA A 19 -32.01 -21.76 -4.63
C ALA A 19 -30.56 -22.25 -4.70
N MET A 20 -30.19 -22.98 -5.76
CA MET A 20 -28.80 -23.42 -5.96
C MET A 20 -27.85 -22.24 -6.20
N ALA A 21 -28.25 -21.25 -7.00
CA ALA A 21 -27.46 -20.05 -7.23
C ALA A 21 -27.22 -19.25 -5.93
N GLY A 22 -28.23 -19.15 -5.07
CA GLY A 22 -28.10 -18.50 -3.76
C GLY A 22 -27.07 -19.19 -2.86
N VAL A 23 -27.09 -20.53 -2.80
CA VAL A 23 -26.09 -21.30 -2.03
C VAL A 23 -24.67 -21.06 -2.56
N LEU A 24 -24.49 -21.05 -3.89
CA LEU A 24 -23.19 -20.76 -4.49
C LEU A 24 -22.70 -19.34 -4.20
N MET A 25 -23.60 -18.34 -4.25
CA MET A 25 -23.27 -16.94 -3.96
C MET A 25 -22.77 -16.77 -2.53
N VAL A 26 -23.43 -17.39 -1.55
CA VAL A 26 -23.05 -17.29 -0.13
C VAL A 26 -21.63 -17.80 0.12
N ILE A 27 -21.21 -18.85 -0.58
CA ILE A 27 -19.84 -19.40 -0.46
C ILE A 27 -18.82 -18.55 -1.23
N ALA A 28 -19.20 -18.06 -2.41
CA ALA A 28 -18.29 -17.35 -3.31
C ALA A 28 -17.97 -15.92 -2.84
N LEU A 29 -18.96 -15.19 -2.32
CA LEU A 29 -18.82 -13.78 -1.95
C LEU A 29 -17.69 -13.50 -0.95
N PRO A 30 -17.60 -14.15 0.22
CA PRO A 30 -16.53 -13.85 1.20
C PRO A 30 -15.13 -14.20 0.67
N ARG A 31 -15.02 -15.22 -0.21
CA ARG A 31 -13.75 -15.58 -0.84
C ARG A 31 -13.32 -14.53 -1.87
N PHE A 32 -14.28 -14.00 -2.62
CA PHE A 32 -14.04 -12.94 -3.58
C PHE A 32 -13.55 -11.65 -2.91
N LEU A 33 -14.21 -11.22 -1.82
CA LEU A 33 -13.83 -10.01 -1.08
C LEU A 33 -12.40 -10.10 -0.54
N ARG A 34 -12.02 -11.24 0.08
CA ARG A 34 -10.63 -11.45 0.55
C ARG A 34 -9.61 -11.46 -0.59
N ALA A 35 -9.95 -12.03 -1.73
CA ALA A 35 -9.06 -12.01 -2.89
C ALA A 35 -8.86 -10.59 -3.42
N GLN A 36 -9.91 -9.76 -3.35
CA GLN A 36 -9.85 -8.37 -3.76
C GLN A 36 -8.99 -7.54 -2.80
N THR A 37 -9.14 -7.69 -1.48
CA THR A 37 -8.28 -6.99 -0.50
C THR A 37 -6.81 -7.39 -0.66
N HIS A 38 -6.51 -8.68 -0.81
CA HIS A 38 -5.14 -9.13 -1.09
C HIS A 38 -4.57 -8.58 -2.41
N ALA A 39 -5.39 -8.46 -3.46
CA ALA A 39 -4.95 -7.84 -4.70
C ALA A 39 -4.61 -6.35 -4.52
N ARG A 40 -5.39 -5.61 -3.72
CA ARG A 40 -5.11 -4.21 -3.34
C ARG A 40 -3.81 -4.12 -2.55
N GLN A 41 -3.64 -4.94 -1.51
CA GLN A 41 -2.39 -4.99 -0.73
C GLN A 41 -1.16 -5.31 -1.59
N SER A 42 -1.31 -6.19 -2.58
CA SER A 42 -0.22 -6.54 -3.51
C SER A 42 0.24 -5.33 -4.35
N GLU A 43 -0.62 -4.36 -4.65
CA GLU A 43 -0.24 -3.14 -5.35
C GLU A 43 0.79 -2.34 -4.54
N ALA A 44 0.51 -2.11 -3.25
CA ALA A 44 1.42 -1.41 -2.35
C ALA A 44 2.77 -2.14 -2.24
N ILE A 45 2.73 -3.46 -2.02
CA ILE A 45 3.93 -4.30 -1.88
C ILE A 45 4.78 -4.26 -3.15
N THR A 46 4.16 -4.41 -4.33
CA THR A 46 4.88 -4.41 -5.61
C THR A 46 5.55 -3.06 -5.87
N HIS A 47 4.85 -1.95 -5.62
CA HIS A 47 5.43 -0.62 -5.82
C HIS A 47 6.53 -0.31 -4.79
N LEU A 48 6.40 -0.74 -3.53
CA LEU A 48 7.48 -0.62 -2.55
C LEU A 48 8.73 -1.41 -2.96
N LYS A 49 8.58 -2.63 -3.48
CA LYS A 49 9.71 -3.42 -4.01
C LYS A 49 10.37 -2.75 -5.21
N SER A 50 9.56 -2.12 -6.08
CA SER A 50 10.08 -1.31 -7.19
C SER A 50 10.85 -0.08 -6.68
N LEU A 51 10.34 0.61 -5.64
CA LEU A 51 11.05 1.71 -4.99
C LEU A 51 12.38 1.24 -4.41
N HIS A 52 12.40 0.10 -3.72
CA HIS A 52 13.63 -0.45 -3.16
C HIS A 52 14.67 -0.74 -4.22
N THR A 53 14.27 -1.38 -5.31
CA THR A 53 15.17 -1.66 -6.43
C THR A 53 15.70 -0.35 -7.03
N ALA A 54 14.82 0.65 -7.24
CA ALA A 54 15.20 1.96 -7.75
C ALA A 54 16.21 2.68 -6.83
N MET A 55 15.99 2.64 -5.51
CA MET A 55 16.89 3.22 -4.52
C MET A 55 18.25 2.50 -4.49
N MET A 56 18.26 1.16 -4.53
CA MET A 56 19.50 0.37 -4.52
C MET A 56 20.37 0.58 -5.77
N THR A 57 19.80 1.06 -6.88
CA THR A 57 20.57 1.45 -8.07
C THR A 57 21.24 2.82 -7.96
N GLN A 58 20.87 3.64 -6.96
CA GLN A 58 21.43 4.98 -6.79
C GLN A 58 22.85 4.91 -6.22
N GLN A 59 23.79 5.55 -6.91
CA GLN A 59 25.17 5.68 -6.41
C GLN A 59 25.28 6.76 -5.34
N ASN A 60 24.58 7.88 -5.53
CA ASN A 60 24.57 9.01 -4.62
C ASN A 60 23.27 9.03 -3.82
N LYS A 61 23.32 9.61 -2.62
CA LYS A 61 22.14 9.82 -1.78
C LYS A 61 21.08 10.61 -2.57
N PRO A 62 19.88 10.05 -2.83
CA PRO A 62 18.82 10.79 -3.50
C PRO A 62 18.23 11.86 -2.57
N SER A 63 17.66 12.91 -3.17
CA SER A 63 16.99 14.00 -2.44
C SER A 63 15.47 14.04 -2.66
N ASN A 64 14.95 13.17 -3.53
CA ASN A 64 13.54 13.11 -3.92
C ASN A 64 13.13 11.63 -4.14
N ILE A 65 11.83 11.41 -4.28
CA ILE A 65 11.24 10.10 -4.51
C ILE A 65 11.26 9.68 -5.98
N HIS A 66 11.39 10.63 -6.91
CA HIS A 66 11.46 10.40 -8.35
C HIS A 66 12.85 9.90 -8.77
N VAL A 67 13.28 8.80 -8.17
CA VAL A 67 14.50 8.08 -8.54
C VAL A 67 14.29 7.30 -9.83
N TYR A 68 15.39 6.97 -10.51
CA TYR A 68 15.33 6.22 -11.76
C TYR A 68 14.62 4.87 -11.53
N ASN A 69 13.64 4.54 -12.39
CA ASN A 69 12.78 3.37 -12.32
C ASN A 69 11.77 3.31 -11.14
N PHE A 70 11.48 4.43 -10.47
CA PHE A 70 10.31 4.51 -9.60
C PHE A 70 9.31 5.53 -10.15
N ASP A 71 8.25 5.02 -10.75
CA ASP A 71 7.11 5.82 -11.21
C ASP A 71 5.82 5.01 -11.09
N PRO A 72 5.13 5.06 -9.94
CA PRO A 72 3.86 4.36 -9.76
C PRO A 72 2.86 4.85 -10.83
N PRO A 73 2.23 3.96 -11.59
CA PRO A 73 1.31 4.34 -12.65
C PRO A 73 0.09 5.11 -12.11
N ARG A 74 -0.63 5.76 -13.02
CA ARG A 74 -1.96 6.32 -12.73
C ARG A 74 -2.93 5.21 -12.31
N GLY A 75 -3.89 5.57 -11.47
CA GLY A 75 -4.83 4.67 -10.82
C GLY A 75 -4.31 4.05 -9.52
N ASN A 76 -3.22 4.58 -8.94
CA ASN A 76 -2.67 4.09 -7.67
C ASN A 76 -3.56 4.47 -6.48
N ARG A 77 -3.79 3.50 -5.59
CA ARG A 77 -4.59 3.69 -4.37
C ARG A 77 -3.77 4.17 -3.18
N TYR A 78 -2.48 3.91 -3.21
CA TYR A 78 -1.56 4.16 -2.11
C TYR A 78 -0.73 5.42 -2.36
N SER A 79 -0.46 6.14 -1.28
CA SER A 79 0.57 7.17 -1.23
C SER A 79 1.91 6.56 -0.82
N TYR A 80 3.00 7.03 -1.40
CA TYR A 80 4.35 6.57 -1.12
C TYR A 80 5.18 7.69 -0.50
N HIS A 81 5.94 7.37 0.54
CA HIS A 81 6.54 8.35 1.44
C HIS A 81 8.04 8.05 1.61
N LEU A 82 8.89 9.01 1.26
CA LEU A 82 10.30 9.06 1.67
C LEU A 82 10.58 10.16 2.71
N ASP A 83 9.52 10.79 3.21
CA ASP A 83 9.56 11.77 4.28
C ASP A 83 8.25 11.67 5.05
N HIS A 84 8.31 11.83 6.38
CA HIS A 84 7.12 11.69 7.21
C HIS A 84 6.12 12.85 7.02
N GLY A 85 6.62 14.06 6.78
CA GLY A 85 5.79 15.25 6.63
C GLY A 85 5.26 15.46 5.22
N CYS A 86 5.76 14.71 4.24
CA CYS A 86 5.52 14.90 2.82
C CYS A 86 5.54 16.38 2.43
N HIS A 87 6.64 17.06 2.76
CA HIS A 87 6.77 18.51 2.52
C HIS A 87 6.50 18.92 1.07
N THR A 88 6.81 18.02 0.13
CA THR A 88 6.54 18.15 -1.30
C THR A 88 6.01 16.81 -1.82
N THR A 89 4.90 16.86 -2.56
CA THR A 89 4.20 15.67 -3.03
C THR A 89 3.82 15.82 -4.49
N GLU A 90 4.00 14.75 -5.26
CA GLU A 90 3.45 14.65 -6.62
C GLU A 90 1.92 14.75 -6.55
N ASN A 91 1.35 15.79 -7.16
CA ASN A 91 -0.09 16.00 -7.17
C ASN A 91 -0.73 15.21 -8.31
N ARG A 92 -1.64 14.29 -7.96
CA ARG A 92 -2.38 13.43 -8.91
C ARG A 92 -3.88 13.69 -8.91
N SER A 93 -4.31 14.89 -8.55
CA SER A 93 -5.73 15.25 -8.49
C SER A 93 -6.36 15.58 -9.86
N ASN A 94 -5.56 15.83 -10.89
CA ASN A 94 -6.03 16.17 -12.23
C ASN A 94 -5.82 15.03 -13.23
N GLN A 95 -6.33 15.20 -14.45
CA GLN A 95 -6.12 14.25 -15.54
C GLN A 95 -4.62 14.00 -15.79
N ASP A 96 -3.78 15.02 -15.63
CA ASP A 96 -2.32 14.90 -15.65
C ASP A 96 -1.76 15.02 -14.23
N ALA A 97 -0.78 14.18 -13.92
CA ALA A 97 -0.03 14.25 -12.67
C ALA A 97 1.03 15.34 -12.76
N VAL A 98 1.15 16.15 -11.70
CA VAL A 98 2.12 17.24 -11.61
C VAL A 98 3.27 16.81 -10.72
N LYS A 99 4.41 16.52 -11.34
CA LYS A 99 5.66 16.13 -10.69
C LYS A 99 6.60 17.32 -10.55
N HIS A 100 7.22 17.46 -9.39
CA HIS A 100 8.32 18.40 -9.15
C HIS A 100 9.59 17.65 -8.77
N SER A 101 10.75 18.19 -9.15
CA SER A 101 12.06 17.57 -8.89
C SER A 101 12.42 17.46 -7.40
N GLY A 102 11.64 18.10 -6.52
CA GLY A 102 11.84 18.07 -5.08
C GLY A 102 10.82 17.22 -4.33
N ASP A 103 9.91 16.52 -5.01
CA ASP A 103 8.88 15.72 -4.34
C ASP A 103 9.52 14.60 -3.51
N VAL A 104 9.15 14.52 -2.23
CA VAL A 104 9.57 13.44 -1.31
C VAL A 104 8.48 12.39 -1.12
N CYS A 105 7.28 12.66 -1.63
CA CYS A 105 6.17 11.74 -1.61
C CYS A 105 5.45 11.69 -2.96
N VAL A 106 4.82 10.55 -3.22
CA VAL A 106 3.88 10.36 -4.33
C VAL A 106 2.48 10.26 -3.75
N GLY A 107 1.59 11.13 -4.21
CA GLY A 107 0.19 11.13 -3.77
C GLY A 107 -0.61 9.96 -4.32
N VAL A 108 -1.80 9.78 -3.74
CA VAL A 108 -2.84 8.90 -4.25
C VAL A 108 -3.36 9.47 -5.58
N ASP A 109 -3.79 8.63 -6.52
CA ASP A 109 -4.49 9.12 -7.71
C ASP A 109 -5.92 9.59 -7.37
N ASN A 110 -6.05 10.81 -6.85
CA ASN A 110 -7.36 11.37 -6.51
C ASN A 110 -8.23 11.62 -7.76
N PHE A 111 -7.65 11.69 -8.95
CA PHE A 111 -8.44 11.77 -10.18
C PHE A 111 -9.23 10.46 -10.40
N ALA A 112 -8.64 9.31 -10.07
CA ALA A 112 -9.33 8.02 -10.07
C ALA A 112 -10.15 7.77 -8.80
N TYR A 113 -9.64 8.19 -7.63
CA TYR A 113 -10.24 7.98 -6.32
C TYR A 113 -10.56 9.31 -5.64
N MET A 114 -11.62 9.97 -6.09
CA MET A 114 -11.98 11.34 -5.68
C MET A 114 -12.25 11.50 -4.17
N MET A 115 -12.64 10.44 -3.48
CA MET A 115 -12.92 10.46 -2.04
C MET A 115 -11.68 10.23 -1.18
N PHE A 116 -10.61 9.68 -1.75
CA PHE A 116 -9.38 9.47 -1.00
C PHE A 116 -8.71 10.81 -0.69
N PRO A 117 -8.02 10.92 0.46
CA PRO A 117 -7.16 12.06 0.71
C PRO A 117 -6.02 12.10 -0.32
N ARG A 118 -5.42 13.28 -0.52
CA ARG A 118 -4.28 13.42 -1.45
C ARG A 118 -3.08 12.55 -1.05
N THR A 119 -2.90 12.42 0.25
CA THR A 119 -1.86 11.62 0.90
C THR A 119 -2.45 11.04 2.16
N PHE A 120 -2.27 9.74 2.36
CA PHE A 120 -2.59 9.10 3.63
C PHE A 120 -1.47 9.37 4.63
N THR A 121 -1.79 9.40 5.93
CA THR A 121 -0.77 9.54 6.98
C THR A 121 -0.34 8.15 7.43
N PRO A 122 0.93 7.73 7.18
CA PRO A 122 1.38 6.39 7.55
C PRO A 122 1.45 6.22 9.06
N VAL A 123 1.01 5.05 9.53
CA VAL A 123 1.24 4.61 10.91
C VAL A 123 2.69 4.18 11.06
N ARG A 124 3.45 4.90 11.90
CA ARG A 124 4.87 4.62 12.13
C ARG A 124 5.06 3.37 12.99
N VAL A 125 6.19 2.70 12.79
CA VAL A 125 6.60 1.61 13.70
C VAL A 125 6.94 2.13 15.08
N VAL A 126 6.78 1.29 16.09
CA VAL A 126 7.11 1.62 17.47
C VAL A 126 8.44 0.98 17.83
N ASN A 127 9.37 1.78 18.35
CA ASN A 127 10.69 1.35 18.84
C ASN A 127 11.44 0.40 17.90
N PRO A 128 11.67 0.77 16.62
CA PRO A 128 12.39 -0.10 15.69
C PRO A 128 13.83 -0.30 16.16
N VAL A 129 14.33 -1.54 16.05
CA VAL A 129 15.73 -1.86 16.30
C VAL A 129 16.38 -2.18 14.96
N TRP A 130 17.17 -1.23 14.46
CA TRP A 130 17.95 -1.38 13.24
C TRP A 130 19.36 -1.92 13.53
N SER A 131 20.09 -2.30 12.48
CA SER A 131 21.50 -2.65 12.64
C SER A 131 22.32 -1.46 13.18
N GLN A 132 23.47 -1.74 13.80
CA GLN A 132 24.32 -0.70 14.40
C GLN A 132 24.76 0.37 13.39
N ARG A 133 25.01 -0.02 12.13
CA ARG A 133 25.37 0.91 11.06
C ARG A 133 24.22 1.87 10.76
N ASP A 134 23.03 1.31 10.58
CA ASP A 134 21.87 2.04 10.09
C ASP A 134 21.28 2.96 11.18
N ALA A 135 21.31 2.49 12.44
CA ALA A 135 21.05 3.33 13.60
C ALA A 135 22.09 4.47 13.72
N GLY A 136 23.36 4.21 13.41
CA GLY A 136 24.42 5.22 13.33
C GLY A 136 24.19 6.27 12.25
N ASN A 137 23.55 5.89 11.13
CA ASN A 137 23.11 6.80 10.08
C ASN A 137 21.88 7.63 10.45
N GLY A 138 21.24 7.33 11.58
CA GLY A 138 20.08 8.03 12.12
C GLY A 138 18.73 7.42 11.73
N MET A 139 18.69 6.18 11.23
CA MET A 139 17.42 5.50 10.94
C MET A 139 16.57 5.38 12.20
N GLY A 140 15.34 5.88 12.12
CA GLY A 140 14.34 5.85 13.18
C GLY A 140 13.05 5.16 12.76
N ALA A 141 11.92 5.66 13.24
CA ALA A 141 10.59 5.15 12.92
C ALA A 141 9.87 5.92 11.79
N SER A 142 10.45 7.02 11.33
CA SER A 142 9.86 7.91 10.34
C SER A 142 10.44 7.63 8.96
N ALA A 143 9.62 7.79 7.91
CA ALA A 143 10.10 7.77 6.54
C ALA A 143 11.22 8.82 6.35
N GLY A 144 12.26 8.47 5.60
CA GLY A 144 13.42 9.35 5.45
C GLY A 144 14.57 8.70 4.70
N ILE A 145 15.49 9.54 4.24
CA ILE A 145 16.80 9.13 3.72
C ILE A 145 17.88 9.61 4.69
N PHE A 146 18.57 8.68 5.31
CA PHE A 146 19.47 8.83 6.43
C PHE A 146 20.94 8.73 5.99
N GLY A 147 21.87 9.15 6.86
CA GLY A 147 23.30 9.18 6.57
C GLY A 147 23.72 10.24 5.56
N THR A 148 24.99 10.17 5.14
CA THR A 148 25.68 11.10 4.23
C THR A 148 26.13 10.37 2.96
N CYS A 149 26.47 11.14 1.92
CA CYS A 149 27.07 10.58 0.71
C CYS A 149 28.61 10.63 0.79
N GLY A 150 29.27 9.51 0.48
CA GLY A 150 30.73 9.44 0.30
C GLY A 150 31.41 8.47 1.26
N TYR A 151 32.54 7.90 0.87
CA TYR A 151 33.28 6.94 1.70
C TYR A 151 33.81 7.59 2.98
N PRO A 152 33.69 6.95 4.17
CA PRO A 152 33.17 5.60 4.43
C PRO A 152 31.65 5.54 4.70
N ASP A 153 30.96 6.66 4.61
CA ASP A 153 29.54 6.80 4.96
C ASP A 153 28.63 6.14 3.92
N SER A 154 27.79 5.22 4.39
CA SER A 154 26.65 4.72 3.62
C SER A 154 25.43 5.57 3.94
N TRP A 155 24.58 5.79 2.94
CA TRP A 155 23.26 6.32 3.18
C TRP A 155 22.28 5.15 3.25
N ASP A 156 21.22 5.33 4.02
CA ASP A 156 20.16 4.35 4.21
C ASP A 156 18.81 5.04 4.04
N TYR A 157 17.75 4.27 3.89
CA TYR A 157 16.41 4.84 3.79
C TYR A 157 15.35 3.96 4.43
N LEU A 158 14.27 4.62 4.84
CA LEU A 158 13.02 4.01 5.26
C LEU A 158 11.91 4.65 4.44
N ALA A 159 11.16 3.84 3.70
CA ALA A 159 10.03 4.29 2.91
C ALA A 159 8.74 3.67 3.45
N TYR A 160 7.64 4.39 3.28
CA TYR A 160 6.30 3.92 3.65
C TYR A 160 5.36 3.94 2.45
N ALA A 161 4.42 3.00 2.42
CA ALA A 161 3.20 3.11 1.64
C ALA A 161 2.02 3.16 2.61
N ALA A 162 1.12 4.11 2.38
CA ALA A 162 -0.10 4.27 3.16
C ALA A 162 -1.29 4.40 2.23
N GLY A 163 -2.36 3.69 2.55
CA GLY A 163 -3.60 3.71 1.80
C GLY A 163 -4.69 2.97 2.57
N ASP A 164 -5.72 2.59 1.84
CA ASP A 164 -6.90 1.97 2.40
C ASP A 164 -7.25 0.76 1.51
N THR A 165 -7.26 -0.43 2.11
CA THR A 165 -7.49 -1.69 1.40
C THR A 165 -8.95 -2.10 1.37
N ASP A 166 -9.78 -1.62 2.27
CA ASP A 166 -11.14 -2.12 2.48
C ASP A 166 -12.23 -1.09 2.13
N PHE A 167 -11.89 0.16 1.79
CA PHE A 167 -12.85 1.12 1.28
C PHE A 167 -13.56 0.65 0.00
N GLU A 168 -14.89 0.55 0.08
CA GLU A 168 -15.77 0.15 -1.02
C GLU A 168 -16.74 1.24 -1.50
N GLY A 169 -16.49 2.51 -1.16
CA GLY A 169 -17.13 3.65 -1.81
C GLY A 169 -17.91 4.56 -0.87
N THR A 170 -18.93 5.25 -1.40
CA THR A 170 -19.59 6.39 -0.74
C THR A 170 -20.34 6.04 0.55
N GLU A 171 -20.66 4.78 0.78
CA GLU A 171 -21.39 4.32 1.96
C GLU A 171 -20.45 4.08 3.17
N ASP A 172 -19.14 3.91 2.93
CA ASP A 172 -18.12 3.61 3.95
C ASP A 172 -17.27 4.85 4.33
N TYR A 173 -17.87 6.05 4.29
CA TYR A 173 -17.15 7.31 4.54
C TYR A 173 -16.61 7.43 5.98
N GLU A 174 -17.13 6.64 6.93
CA GLU A 174 -16.65 6.59 8.31
C GLU A 174 -15.24 5.98 8.40
N HIS A 175 -14.88 5.06 7.49
CA HIS A 175 -13.59 4.38 7.46
C HIS A 175 -12.47 5.22 6.83
N LEU A 176 -12.78 6.20 5.98
CA LEU A 176 -11.76 7.12 5.43
C LEU A 176 -10.98 7.93 6.48
N TRP A 177 -11.47 7.98 7.72
CA TRP A 177 -10.86 8.71 8.85
C TRP A 177 -10.17 7.79 9.86
N ASP A 178 -10.19 6.48 9.65
CA ASP A 178 -9.39 5.57 10.46
C ASP A 178 -7.90 5.65 10.06
N SER A 179 -7.10 4.82 10.70
CA SER A 179 -5.67 4.83 10.47
C SER A 179 -5.36 4.02 9.22
N ALA A 180 -4.78 4.67 8.21
CA ALA A 180 -4.43 4.02 6.96
C ALA A 180 -3.63 2.73 7.15
N ASP A 181 -4.02 1.69 6.42
CA ASP A 181 -3.18 0.53 6.15
C ASP A 181 -1.78 0.96 5.75
N THR A 182 -0.79 0.45 6.47
CA THR A 182 0.57 0.94 6.36
C THR A 182 1.58 -0.19 6.18
N TRP A 183 2.38 -0.06 5.14
CA TRP A 183 3.57 -0.88 4.90
C TRP A 183 4.81 -0.02 4.92
N LEU A 184 5.93 -0.60 5.34
CA LEU A 184 7.24 0.01 5.20
C LEU A 184 8.18 -0.90 4.43
N ILE A 185 9.24 -0.30 3.89
CA ILE A 185 10.38 -1.01 3.34
C ILE A 185 11.66 -0.23 3.67
N SER A 186 12.73 -0.94 4.00
CA SER A 186 14.00 -0.36 4.42
C SER A 186 15.18 -0.87 3.59
N SER A 187 16.27 -0.09 3.55
CA SER A 187 17.60 -0.58 3.11
C SER A 187 18.29 -1.46 4.14
N ALA A 188 17.78 -1.44 5.38
CA ALA A 188 18.38 -2.05 6.55
C ALA A 188 17.55 -3.24 7.05
N ASP A 189 18.25 -4.26 7.57
CA ASP A 189 17.64 -5.31 8.37
C ASP A 189 17.27 -4.75 9.75
N GLY A 190 16.11 -5.13 10.27
CA GLY A 190 15.64 -4.68 11.57
C GLY A 190 14.75 -5.67 12.29
N GLN A 191 14.51 -5.37 13.56
CA GLN A 191 13.52 -6.02 14.40
C GLN A 191 12.40 -5.03 14.69
N LEU A 192 11.21 -5.33 14.18
CA LEU A 192 10.07 -4.42 14.16
C LEU A 192 8.86 -5.03 14.86
N HIS A 193 8.01 -4.17 15.42
CA HIS A 193 6.70 -4.57 15.91
C HIS A 193 5.63 -4.10 14.94
N ARG A 194 4.61 -4.96 14.72
CA ARG A 194 3.37 -4.51 14.11
C ARG A 194 2.60 -3.70 15.14
N VAL A 195 2.05 -2.57 14.71
CA VAL A 195 1.15 -1.74 15.50
C VAL A 195 -0.24 -2.36 15.48
N CYS A 196 -0.68 -2.81 14.30
CA CYS A 196 -1.89 -3.61 14.16
C CYS A 196 -1.69 -4.74 13.12
N PRO A 197 -2.10 -5.98 13.42
CA PRO A 197 -2.41 -6.48 14.77
C PRO A 197 -1.14 -6.44 15.63
N ALA A 198 -1.26 -5.94 16.87
CA ALA A 198 -0.10 -5.66 17.72
C ALA A 198 0.71 -6.94 18.03
N THR A 199 2.03 -6.90 17.79
CA THR A 199 2.92 -8.03 18.12
C THR A 199 3.65 -7.81 19.44
N THR A 200 3.61 -8.80 20.33
CA THR A 200 4.30 -8.78 21.64
C THR A 200 5.81 -8.96 21.52
N SER A 201 6.27 -9.73 20.54
CA SER A 201 7.67 -9.97 20.25
C SER A 201 8.08 -9.29 18.94
N PRO A 202 9.33 -8.83 18.81
CA PRO A 202 9.83 -8.26 17.56
C PRO A 202 9.84 -9.32 16.46
N VAL A 203 9.48 -8.90 15.26
CA VAL A 203 9.52 -9.69 14.04
C VAL A 203 10.69 -9.20 13.19
N SER A 204 11.47 -10.14 12.65
CA SER A 204 12.56 -9.80 11.74
C SER A 204 11.99 -9.20 10.44
N ALA A 205 12.42 -7.99 10.12
CA ALA A 205 12.11 -7.28 8.89
C ALA A 205 13.41 -7.16 8.07
N PRO A 206 13.63 -8.07 7.10
CA PRO A 206 14.82 -8.01 6.27
C PRO A 206 14.76 -6.83 5.31
N ALA A 207 15.92 -6.30 4.94
CA ALA A 207 16.06 -5.23 3.96
C ALA A 207 15.38 -5.62 2.63
N GLY A 208 14.66 -4.68 2.05
CA GLY A 208 13.99 -4.87 0.77
C GLY A 208 12.71 -5.71 0.79
N GLU A 209 12.28 -6.24 1.94
CA GLU A 209 10.98 -6.89 2.08
C GLU A 209 9.97 -5.95 2.74
N PRO A 210 8.84 -5.65 2.08
CA PRO A 210 7.78 -4.86 2.69
C PRO A 210 7.26 -5.49 3.98
N PHE A 211 7.25 -4.72 5.05
CA PHE A 211 6.70 -5.11 6.34
C PHE A 211 5.38 -4.37 6.59
N MET A 212 4.32 -5.12 6.85
CA MET A 212 3.02 -4.58 7.24
C MET A 212 3.08 -4.10 8.69
N VAL A 213 2.88 -2.80 8.89
CA VAL A 213 2.92 -2.12 10.20
C VAL A 213 1.53 -2.06 10.81
N TYR A 214 0.53 -1.74 9.99
CA TYR A 214 -0.83 -1.50 10.44
C TYR A 214 -1.80 -2.03 9.37
N ASP A 215 -2.82 -2.74 9.82
CA ASP A 215 -3.95 -3.28 9.04
C ASP A 215 -5.21 -2.96 9.86
N ASP A 216 -5.97 -1.94 9.45
CA ASP A 216 -7.18 -1.48 10.15
C ASP A 216 -8.23 -2.58 10.29
N ALA A 217 -8.46 -3.34 9.22
CA ALA A 217 -9.41 -4.44 9.15
C ALA A 217 -9.05 -5.59 10.12
N ALA A 218 -7.78 -5.72 10.50
CA ALA A 218 -7.35 -6.68 11.51
C ALA A 218 -7.53 -6.19 12.96
N CYS A 219 -7.78 -4.88 13.18
CA CYS A 219 -7.98 -4.28 14.51
C CYS A 219 -9.42 -3.89 14.83
N ASN A 220 -10.31 -3.83 13.83
CA ASN A 220 -11.72 -3.50 14.00
C ASN A 220 -12.58 -4.71 14.42
#